data_AF-A0A7V8YB65-F1
#
_entry.id   AF-A0A7V8YB65-F1
#
_cell.length_a   1.000
_cell.length_b   1.000
_cell.length_c   1.000
_cell.angle_alpha   90.00
_cell.angle_beta   90.00
_cell.angle_gamma   90.00
#
_symmetry.space_group_name_H-M   'P 1'
#
loop_
_entity.id
_entity.type
_entity.pdbx_description
1 polymer ?
#
loop_
_entity_poly.entity_id
_entity_poly.type
_entity_poly.pdbx_seq_one_letter_code
_entity_poly.pdbx_strand_id
1 'polypeptide(L)'
;MGAALMMLAACGHSWEESEEEGLRRLSDSLRTDGGGRIAVTFEVLGGETAFAAVAQADPLRTNLPGLEGPDGVLYTSDTESVRLVTNAGFVSPVSVLAWPILDEHGALAEGRYALDIGTLAAEQLAYEQGDVEVDVWIKSDPDFSSGGIDARVVWNDGLEDRVDPATMDAAFEVWAEIYAAHGLTVHRLDDLVWDGPTLGQPGTTFGSWLAMSGEGPTRVINLVLVETIEDLPQAFGLAGGIPGPVGASGSSGVLVSYGLAAGTDGALSEAETRILGETLAHETGHYLGLFHPVEIGWDRWDSLGDTPECGGEADCEGLFADNLMFPYPVCNIRDCTPQNVVTDAQGRGMNRHPLAD
;
A
#
# COMPACT_ATOMS: atom_id res chain seq x y z
N MET A 1 12.95 13.98 -25.89
CA MET A 1 12.20 15.23 -26.15
C MET A 1 10.73 14.82 -26.29
N GLY A 2 10.05 14.64 -25.17
CA GLY A 2 8.63 14.30 -25.14
C GLY A 2 7.79 15.55 -25.37
N ALA A 3 6.79 15.45 -26.23
CA ALA A 3 5.82 16.52 -26.44
C ALA A 3 4.72 16.38 -25.39
N ALA A 4 4.65 17.33 -24.45
CA ALA A 4 3.53 17.43 -23.52
C ALA A 4 2.25 17.75 -24.32
N LEU A 5 1.30 16.83 -24.32
CA LEU A 5 0.00 16.99 -24.96
C LEU A 5 -0.95 17.64 -23.96
N MET A 6 -1.03 18.97 -23.93
CA MET A 6 -2.03 19.66 -23.11
C MET A 6 -3.45 19.40 -23.64
N MET A 7 -4.24 18.59 -22.95
CA MET A 7 -5.68 18.52 -23.17
C MET A 7 -6.39 19.71 -22.49
N LEU A 8 -7.12 20.50 -23.28
CA LEU A 8 -7.92 21.63 -22.79
C LEU A 8 -9.28 21.13 -22.29
N ALA A 9 -9.41 20.89 -20.98
CA ALA A 9 -10.69 20.65 -20.33
C ALA A 9 -11.48 21.96 -20.14
N ALA A 10 -12.79 21.91 -20.43
CA ALA A 10 -13.71 23.02 -20.22
C ALA A 10 -13.80 23.34 -18.72
N CYS A 11 -13.37 24.56 -18.34
CA CYS A 11 -13.34 25.11 -16.99
C CYS A 11 -12.34 24.44 -16.01
N GLY A 12 -11.04 24.65 -16.26
CA GLY A 12 -10.26 25.50 -15.34
C GLY A 12 -9.04 24.92 -14.62
N HIS A 13 -8.77 23.62 -14.73
CA HIS A 13 -7.62 22.99 -14.09
C HIS A 13 -6.92 22.06 -15.07
N SER A 14 -5.60 22.16 -15.19
CA SER A 14 -4.79 21.40 -16.12
C SER A 14 -3.76 20.60 -15.35
N TRP A 15 -3.94 19.29 -15.32
CA TRP A 15 -2.96 18.35 -14.78
C TRP A 15 -1.63 18.42 -15.53
N GLU A 16 -0.53 18.22 -14.81
CA GLU A 16 0.71 17.78 -15.43
C GLU A 16 0.57 16.29 -15.76
N GLU A 17 0.59 15.96 -17.05
CA GLU A 17 0.39 14.60 -17.54
C GLU A 17 1.71 14.02 -18.08
N SER A 18 2.07 12.83 -17.60
CA SER A 18 3.24 12.07 -18.02
C SER A 18 2.90 10.59 -18.23
N GLU A 19 3.79 9.88 -18.92
CA GLU A 19 3.80 8.42 -18.99
C GLU A 19 5.07 7.93 -18.31
N GLU A 20 4.91 7.11 -17.27
CA GLU A 20 5.99 6.65 -16.40
C GLU A 20 5.90 5.13 -16.28
N GLU A 21 6.89 4.45 -16.88
CA GLU A 21 7.04 2.99 -16.82
C GLU A 21 5.81 2.20 -17.28
N GLY A 22 4.96 2.77 -18.15
CA GLY A 22 3.73 2.10 -18.64
C GLY A 22 2.45 2.53 -17.92
N LEU A 23 2.55 3.40 -16.91
CA LEU A 23 1.42 4.05 -16.28
C LEU A 23 1.23 5.45 -16.84
N ARG A 24 -0.02 5.88 -16.99
CA ARG A 24 -0.35 7.29 -17.17
C ARG A 24 -0.41 7.95 -15.80
N ARG A 25 0.29 9.07 -15.63
CA ARG A 25 0.30 9.84 -14.38
C ARG A 25 -0.28 11.22 -14.62
N LEU A 26 -1.16 11.63 -13.72
CA LEU A 26 -1.68 13.00 -13.63
C LEU A 26 -1.23 13.58 -12.30
N SER A 27 -0.49 14.69 -12.31
CA SER A 27 0.06 15.31 -11.11
C SER A 27 -0.36 16.77 -10.99
N ASP A 28 -0.64 17.22 -9.76
CA ASP A 28 -0.86 18.64 -9.47
C ASP A 28 -0.57 18.99 -8.00
N SER A 29 -0.35 20.28 -7.75
CA SER A 29 -0.24 20.89 -6.43
C SER A 29 -1.38 21.88 -6.24
N LEU A 30 -2.27 21.55 -5.31
CA LEU A 30 -3.54 22.23 -5.11
C LEU A 30 -3.61 22.86 -3.73
N ARG A 31 -4.58 23.76 -3.56
CA ARG A 31 -4.94 24.32 -2.26
C ARG A 31 -6.41 24.08 -1.99
N THR A 32 -6.73 23.49 -0.85
CA THR A 32 -8.11 23.28 -0.42
C THR A 32 -8.81 24.60 -0.11
N ASP A 33 -10.14 24.59 -0.04
CA ASP A 33 -10.93 25.78 0.28
C ASP A 33 -10.86 26.15 1.78
N GLY A 34 -11.59 27.19 2.18
CA GLY A 34 -11.63 27.62 3.59
C GLY A 34 -12.27 26.60 4.54
N GLY A 35 -12.90 25.56 4.01
CA GLY A 35 -13.40 24.40 4.75
C GLY A 35 -12.48 23.19 4.70
N GLY A 36 -11.24 23.34 4.20
CA GLY A 36 -10.25 22.26 4.12
C GLY A 36 -10.60 21.17 3.13
N ARG A 37 -11.41 21.46 2.11
CA ARG A 37 -11.82 20.48 1.09
C ARG A 37 -11.61 21.00 -0.32
N ILE A 38 -11.43 20.08 -1.26
CA ILE A 38 -11.45 20.34 -2.70
C ILE A 38 -11.98 19.12 -3.43
N ALA A 39 -12.67 19.33 -4.55
CA ALA A 39 -12.99 18.27 -5.49
C ALA A 39 -12.15 18.48 -6.75
N VAL A 40 -11.41 17.44 -7.15
CA VAL A 40 -10.57 17.45 -8.35
C VAL A 40 -11.15 16.50 -9.37
N THR A 41 -11.03 16.81 -10.66
CA THR A 41 -11.57 15.95 -11.71
C THR A 41 -10.52 15.56 -12.71
N PHE A 42 -10.56 14.31 -13.17
CA PHE A 42 -9.67 13.76 -14.18
C PHE A 42 -10.45 12.85 -15.14
N GLU A 43 -9.85 12.55 -16.28
CA GLU A 43 -10.45 11.68 -17.30
C GLU A 43 -9.76 10.31 -17.30
N VAL A 44 -10.57 9.26 -17.23
CA VAL A 44 -10.16 7.89 -17.55
C VAL A 44 -10.45 7.65 -19.02
N LEU A 45 -9.45 7.20 -19.77
CA LEU A 45 -9.49 6.96 -21.20
C LEU A 45 -9.84 5.51 -21.51
N GLY A 46 -10.35 5.26 -22.72
CA GLY A 46 -10.66 3.90 -23.17
C GLY A 46 -9.43 2.99 -23.14
N GLY A 47 -9.54 1.85 -22.46
CA GLY A 47 -8.46 0.87 -22.29
C GLY A 47 -7.78 0.92 -20.93
N GLU A 48 -8.00 1.97 -20.14
CA GLU A 48 -7.56 2.04 -18.75
C GLU A 48 -8.46 1.18 -17.85
N THR A 49 -7.87 0.50 -16.87
CA THR A 49 -8.51 -0.61 -16.17
C THR A 49 -8.51 -0.45 -14.66
N ALA A 50 -7.54 0.26 -14.09
CA ALA A 50 -7.51 0.63 -12.69
C ALA A 50 -6.68 1.91 -12.49
N PHE A 51 -6.91 2.61 -11.38
CA PHE A 51 -6.07 3.72 -10.96
C PHE A 51 -5.83 3.71 -9.44
N ALA A 52 -4.81 4.44 -9.01
CA ALA A 52 -4.58 4.83 -7.63
C ALA A 52 -4.39 6.35 -7.54
N ALA A 53 -5.29 7.00 -6.79
CA ALA A 53 -5.16 8.41 -6.45
C ALA A 53 -4.45 8.55 -5.10
N VAL A 54 -3.35 9.28 -5.10
CA VAL A 54 -2.49 9.56 -3.94
C VAL A 54 -2.64 11.04 -3.61
N ALA A 55 -3.00 11.36 -2.37
CA ALA A 55 -3.02 12.73 -1.87
C ALA A 55 -2.13 12.83 -0.63
N GLN A 56 -1.17 13.75 -0.64
CA GLN A 56 -0.27 13.97 0.49
C GLN A 56 -0.17 15.45 0.85
N ALA A 57 -0.03 15.70 2.15
CA ALA A 57 0.20 17.03 2.68
C ALA A 57 1.11 16.91 3.91
N ASP A 58 1.96 17.90 4.13
CA ASP A 58 2.80 18.05 5.32
C ASP A 58 2.90 19.56 5.64
N PRO A 59 2.72 20.01 6.90
CA PRO A 59 2.52 19.23 8.13
C PRO A 59 1.05 18.81 8.38
N LEU A 60 0.15 19.06 7.42
CA LEU A 60 -1.25 18.64 7.50
C LEU A 60 -1.37 17.13 7.26
N ARG A 61 -2.60 16.63 7.36
CA ARG A 61 -2.95 15.27 6.94
C ARG A 61 -4.01 15.33 5.86
N THR A 62 -4.12 14.27 5.08
CA THR A 62 -5.14 14.11 4.05
C THR A 62 -6.17 13.05 4.43
N ASN A 63 -7.32 13.13 3.77
CA ASN A 63 -8.19 11.98 3.54
C ASN A 63 -8.86 12.14 2.16
N LEU A 64 -9.39 11.03 1.65
CA LEU A 64 -10.13 10.96 0.39
C LEU A 64 -11.54 10.48 0.72
N PRO A 65 -12.48 11.37 1.06
CA PRO A 65 -13.79 10.98 1.58
C PRO A 65 -14.78 10.49 0.52
N GLY A 66 -14.49 10.67 -0.78
CA GLY A 66 -15.45 10.32 -1.82
C GLY A 66 -14.84 10.24 -3.22
N LEU A 67 -15.47 9.42 -4.04
CA LEU A 67 -15.18 9.27 -5.46
C LEU A 67 -16.49 9.16 -6.23
N GLU A 68 -16.66 10.01 -7.25
CA GLU A 68 -17.72 9.92 -8.24
C GLU A 68 -17.12 9.55 -9.59
N GLY A 69 -17.76 8.63 -10.30
CA GLY A 69 -17.44 8.26 -11.67
C GLY A 69 -18.54 8.70 -12.65
N PRO A 70 -18.42 8.30 -13.93
CA PRO A 70 -19.38 8.68 -14.98
C PRO A 70 -20.83 8.31 -14.67
N ASP A 71 -21.04 7.22 -13.94
CA ASP A 71 -22.36 6.65 -13.63
C ASP A 71 -22.86 7.01 -12.21
N GLY A 72 -22.14 7.85 -11.46
CA GLY A 72 -22.53 8.35 -10.14
C GLY A 72 -21.51 8.08 -9.04
N VAL A 73 -21.96 8.10 -7.79
CA VAL A 73 -21.12 7.88 -6.60
C VAL A 73 -20.61 6.44 -6.59
N LEU A 74 -19.28 6.29 -6.55
CA LEU A 74 -18.60 4.99 -6.51
C LEU A 74 -18.13 4.65 -5.11
N TYR A 75 -17.67 5.64 -4.36
CA TYR A 75 -17.19 5.45 -2.99
C TYR A 75 -17.54 6.65 -2.11
N THR A 76 -17.83 6.35 -0.85
CA THR A 76 -17.97 7.32 0.24
C THR A 76 -17.32 6.71 1.46
N SER A 77 -16.46 7.48 2.14
CA SER A 77 -15.77 7.00 3.33
C SER A 77 -16.76 6.64 4.44
N ASP A 78 -16.62 5.42 4.95
CA ASP A 78 -17.28 4.97 6.18
C ASP A 78 -16.22 4.36 7.10
N THR A 79 -15.63 5.19 7.96
CA THR A 79 -14.59 4.76 8.92
C THR A 79 -15.14 3.95 10.09
N GLU A 80 -16.47 3.88 10.22
CA GLU A 80 -17.17 3.09 11.25
C GLU A 80 -17.63 1.73 10.72
N SER A 81 -17.44 1.47 9.42
CA SER A 81 -17.75 0.19 8.82
C SER A 81 -16.94 -0.93 9.47
N VAL A 82 -17.62 -2.03 9.77
CA VAL A 82 -16.97 -3.30 10.17
C VAL A 82 -16.40 -4.05 8.96
N ARG A 83 -16.70 -3.58 7.74
CA ARG A 83 -16.19 -4.11 6.47
C ARG A 83 -15.19 -3.13 5.88
N LEU A 84 -13.92 -3.53 5.89
CA LEU A 84 -12.80 -2.72 5.45
C LEU A 84 -12.60 -2.88 3.95
N VAL A 85 -12.59 -1.75 3.23
CA VAL A 85 -12.43 -1.70 1.76
C VAL A 85 -11.16 -0.93 1.41
N THR A 86 -10.88 0.17 2.11
CA THR A 86 -9.72 1.03 1.86
C THR A 86 -9.46 1.95 3.06
N ASN A 87 -8.20 2.32 3.26
CA ASN A 87 -7.82 3.33 4.26
C ASN A 87 -8.00 4.78 3.76
N ALA A 88 -8.43 4.99 2.52
CA ALA A 88 -8.60 6.31 1.90
C ALA A 88 -9.40 7.30 2.76
N GLY A 89 -10.40 6.83 3.51
CA GLY A 89 -11.24 7.67 4.36
C GLY A 89 -10.59 8.10 5.68
N PHE A 90 -9.56 7.40 6.14
CA PHE A 90 -8.86 7.69 7.39
C PHE A 90 -7.89 8.86 7.21
N VAL A 91 -7.60 9.55 8.31
CA VAL A 91 -6.75 10.74 8.31
C VAL A 91 -5.28 10.33 8.42
N SER A 92 -4.50 10.56 7.36
CA SER A 92 -3.10 10.14 7.24
C SER A 92 -2.26 11.22 6.55
N PRO A 93 -0.95 11.35 6.79
CA PRO A 93 -0.08 12.24 6.01
C PRO A 93 -0.13 11.96 4.50
N VAL A 94 -0.34 10.69 4.12
CA VAL A 94 -0.57 10.23 2.75
C VAL A 94 -1.82 9.37 2.72
N SER A 95 -2.76 9.69 1.84
CA SER A 95 -4.00 8.94 1.63
C SER A 95 -4.02 8.39 0.21
N VAL A 96 -4.42 7.14 0.06
CA VAL A 96 -4.49 6.47 -1.24
C VAL A 96 -5.85 5.84 -1.44
N LEU A 97 -6.46 6.09 -2.59
CA LEU A 97 -7.67 5.43 -3.06
C LEU A 97 -7.38 4.73 -4.39
N ALA A 98 -7.39 3.39 -4.38
CA ALA A 98 -7.39 2.60 -5.60
C ALA A 98 -8.82 2.37 -6.10
N TRP A 99 -9.00 2.24 -7.42
CA TRP A 99 -10.28 1.85 -8.00
C TRP A 99 -10.13 1.13 -9.36
N PRO A 100 -10.91 0.06 -9.64
CA PRO A 100 -11.80 -0.66 -8.72
C PRO A 100 -11.01 -1.37 -7.61
N ILE A 101 -11.69 -1.72 -6.51
CA ILE A 101 -11.09 -2.38 -5.34
C ILE A 101 -11.54 -3.84 -5.31
N LEU A 102 -12.86 -4.03 -5.32
CA LEU A 102 -13.51 -5.34 -5.26
C LEU A 102 -13.98 -5.78 -6.64
N ASP A 103 -14.17 -7.10 -6.82
CA ASP A 103 -14.74 -7.66 -8.06
C ASP A 103 -16.12 -7.07 -8.37
N GLU A 104 -16.91 -6.80 -7.34
CA GLU A 104 -18.27 -6.26 -7.46
C GLU A 104 -18.33 -4.81 -7.94
N HIS A 105 -17.22 -4.06 -7.86
CA HIS A 105 -17.13 -2.72 -8.43
C HIS A 105 -17.15 -2.74 -9.97
N GLY A 106 -16.91 -3.90 -10.58
CA GLY A 106 -16.89 -4.07 -12.03
C GLY A 106 -15.66 -3.47 -12.71
N ALA A 107 -15.73 -3.35 -14.03
CA ALA A 107 -14.67 -2.75 -14.82
C ALA A 107 -14.66 -1.22 -14.67
N LEU A 108 -13.48 -0.61 -14.76
CA LEU A 108 -13.34 0.84 -14.77
C LEU A 108 -14.05 1.43 -16.02
N ALA A 109 -14.97 2.37 -15.79
CA ALA A 109 -15.70 3.04 -16.87
C ALA A 109 -14.87 4.19 -17.45
N GLU A 110 -14.85 4.34 -18.77
CA GLU A 110 -14.28 5.50 -19.45
C GLU A 110 -15.10 6.77 -19.12
N GLY A 111 -14.41 7.88 -18.90
CA GLY A 111 -15.00 9.21 -18.73
C GLY A 111 -14.47 9.96 -17.53
N ARG A 112 -15.25 10.96 -17.10
CA ARG A 112 -14.86 11.89 -16.06
C ARG A 112 -15.10 11.33 -14.65
N TYR A 113 -14.06 11.41 -13.82
CA TYR A 113 -14.13 11.12 -12.39
C TYR A 113 -13.96 12.41 -11.59
N ALA A 114 -14.54 12.43 -10.39
CA ALA A 114 -14.36 13.47 -9.39
C ALA A 114 -13.91 12.84 -8.07
N LEU A 115 -12.76 13.28 -7.57
CA LEU A 115 -12.18 12.85 -6.30
C LEU A 115 -12.33 13.97 -5.28
N ASP A 116 -12.96 13.67 -4.16
CA ASP A 116 -12.98 14.56 -3.01
C ASP A 116 -11.68 14.38 -2.22
N ILE A 117 -11.07 15.50 -1.83
CA ILE A 117 -9.85 15.54 -1.04
C ILE A 117 -10.07 16.46 0.15
N GLY A 118 -9.65 15.97 1.32
CA GLY A 118 -9.63 16.70 2.57
C GLY A 118 -8.21 17.00 3.03
N THR A 119 -8.00 18.18 3.63
CA THR A 119 -6.81 18.50 4.42
C THR A 119 -7.22 18.79 5.86
N LEU A 120 -6.52 18.21 6.82
CA LEU A 120 -6.86 18.25 8.24
C LEU A 120 -5.64 18.59 9.09
N ALA A 121 -5.86 19.33 10.18
CA ALA A 121 -4.84 19.56 11.19
C ALA A 121 -4.50 18.25 11.92
N ALA A 122 -3.20 17.94 12.04
CA ALA A 122 -2.73 16.66 12.57
C ALA A 122 -3.19 16.34 14.01
N GLU A 123 -3.33 17.36 14.86
CA GLU A 123 -3.69 17.17 16.28
C GLU A 123 -5.19 17.17 16.53
N GLN A 124 -5.94 18.04 15.84
CA GLN A 124 -7.36 18.26 16.10
C GLN A 124 -8.26 17.40 15.21
N LEU A 125 -7.72 16.80 14.13
CA LEU A 125 -8.46 16.11 13.08
C LEU A 125 -9.61 16.98 12.53
N ALA A 126 -9.41 18.30 12.54
CA ALA A 126 -10.35 19.27 12.02
C ALA A 126 -9.91 19.65 10.60
N TYR A 127 -10.87 19.75 9.68
CA TYR A 127 -10.59 20.25 8.35
C TYR A 127 -9.99 21.65 8.41
N GLU A 128 -8.88 21.85 7.70
CA GLU A 128 -8.12 23.08 7.65
C GLU A 128 -7.68 23.33 6.21
N GLN A 129 -7.72 24.58 5.77
CA GLN A 129 -7.19 24.95 4.46
C GLN A 129 -5.69 24.64 4.37
N GLY A 130 -5.29 23.93 3.32
CA GLY A 130 -3.92 23.45 3.16
C GLY A 130 -3.52 23.30 1.70
N ASP A 131 -2.22 23.30 1.46
CA ASP A 131 -1.67 22.84 0.19
C ASP A 131 -1.60 21.31 0.21
N VAL A 132 -1.90 20.67 -0.92
CA VAL A 132 -1.95 19.21 -1.10
C VAL A 132 -1.36 18.85 -2.46
N GLU A 133 -0.47 17.87 -2.48
CA GLU A 133 0.01 17.25 -3.71
C GLU A 133 -0.87 16.05 -4.05
N VAL A 134 -1.25 15.94 -5.32
CA VAL A 134 -2.14 14.90 -5.81
C VAL A 134 -1.53 14.25 -7.03
N ASP A 135 -1.41 12.93 -7.00
CA ASP A 135 -1.07 12.11 -8.15
C ASP A 135 -2.18 11.10 -8.43
N VAL A 136 -2.54 10.91 -9.69
CA VAL A 136 -3.40 9.82 -10.15
C VAL A 136 -2.60 8.94 -11.11
N TRP A 137 -2.36 7.71 -10.70
CA TRP A 137 -1.63 6.69 -11.46
C TRP A 137 -2.61 5.73 -12.08
N ILE A 138 -2.63 5.63 -13.41
CA ILE A 138 -3.63 4.86 -14.15
C ILE A 138 -2.93 3.77 -14.95
N LYS A 139 -3.37 2.52 -14.77
CA LYS A 139 -2.89 1.35 -15.52
C LYS A 139 -3.90 0.93 -16.59
N SER A 140 -3.40 0.29 -17.65
CA SER A 140 -4.19 -0.23 -18.77
C SER A 140 -4.20 -1.76 -18.88
N ASP A 141 -3.72 -2.45 -17.85
CA ASP A 141 -3.66 -3.91 -17.81
C ASP A 141 -5.06 -4.50 -17.51
N PRO A 142 -5.68 -5.25 -18.46
CA PRO A 142 -6.99 -5.86 -18.27
C PRO A 142 -6.95 -7.20 -17.52
N ASP A 143 -5.77 -7.75 -17.22
CA ASP A 143 -5.60 -9.07 -16.61
C ASP A 143 -5.28 -8.97 -15.11
N PHE A 144 -6.31 -8.94 -14.27
CA PHE A 144 -6.13 -8.98 -12.82
C PHE A 144 -5.82 -10.37 -12.25
N SER A 145 -5.44 -11.34 -13.08
CA SER A 145 -5.02 -12.67 -12.64
C SER A 145 -3.50 -12.88 -12.69
N SER A 146 -2.75 -11.95 -13.27
CA SER A 146 -1.29 -11.99 -13.26
C SER A 146 -0.67 -10.61 -13.38
N GLY A 147 0.58 -10.47 -12.93
CA GLY A 147 1.35 -9.24 -13.05
C GLY A 147 2.76 -9.39 -12.47
N GLY A 148 3.53 -8.32 -12.48
CA GLY A 148 4.81 -8.19 -11.79
C GLY A 148 4.79 -7.02 -10.81
N ILE A 149 5.56 -7.14 -9.74
CA ILE A 149 5.93 -6.01 -8.88
C ILE A 149 7.44 -5.91 -8.78
N ASP A 150 7.95 -4.68 -8.82
CA ASP A 150 9.34 -4.39 -8.53
C ASP A 150 9.50 -4.04 -7.04
N ALA A 151 10.49 -4.63 -6.40
CA ALA A 151 10.79 -4.37 -4.99
C ALA A 151 12.29 -4.33 -4.75
N ARG A 152 12.71 -3.59 -3.72
CA ARG A 152 14.11 -3.56 -3.28
C ARG A 152 14.20 -3.51 -1.77
N VAL A 153 15.30 -4.01 -1.23
CA VAL A 153 15.65 -3.76 0.17
C VAL A 153 16.19 -2.35 0.30
N VAL A 154 15.76 -1.65 1.34
CA VAL A 154 16.36 -0.41 1.80
C VAL A 154 16.99 -0.68 3.15
N TRP A 155 18.31 -0.68 3.18
CA TRP A 155 19.11 -0.84 4.37
C TRP A 155 19.17 0.48 5.12
N ASN A 156 18.76 0.47 6.40
CA ASN A 156 18.86 1.61 7.29
C ASN A 156 19.70 1.26 8.53
N ASP A 157 20.39 2.24 9.08
CA ASP A 157 21.13 2.15 10.34
C ASP A 157 22.18 1.01 10.40
N GLY A 158 22.93 0.84 9.29
CA GLY A 158 24.06 -0.09 9.22
C GLY A 158 23.66 -1.56 9.31
N LEU A 159 22.42 -1.90 8.98
CA LEU A 159 21.94 -3.29 8.96
C LEU A 159 22.57 -4.11 7.83
N GLU A 160 22.98 -3.48 6.73
CA GLU A 160 23.66 -4.12 5.61
C GLU A 160 24.95 -4.84 6.03
N ASP A 161 25.62 -4.36 7.08
CA ASP A 161 26.82 -4.97 7.64
C ASP A 161 26.54 -6.08 8.67
N ARG A 162 25.28 -6.21 9.11
CA ARG A 162 24.86 -7.07 10.24
C ARG A 162 23.97 -8.23 9.82
N VAL A 163 23.24 -8.08 8.72
CA VAL A 163 22.36 -9.10 8.17
C VAL A 163 23.12 -9.88 7.11
N ASP A 164 23.08 -11.21 7.19
CA ASP A 164 23.63 -12.06 6.14
C ASP A 164 22.79 -11.90 4.87
N PRO A 165 23.38 -11.46 3.73
CA PRO A 165 22.66 -11.34 2.47
C PRO A 165 21.95 -12.63 2.05
N ALA A 166 22.53 -13.80 2.33
CA ALA A 166 21.91 -15.08 1.99
C ALA A 166 20.59 -15.32 2.74
N THR A 167 20.45 -14.76 3.94
CA THR A 167 19.23 -14.83 4.72
C THR A 167 18.13 -13.95 4.12
N MET A 168 18.48 -12.75 3.66
CA MET A 168 17.53 -11.91 2.94
C MET A 168 17.13 -12.53 1.61
N ASP A 169 18.08 -13.12 0.87
CA ASP A 169 17.78 -13.84 -0.37
C ASP A 169 16.76 -14.96 -0.12
N ALA A 170 16.95 -15.76 0.94
CA ALA A 170 16.01 -16.82 1.30
C ALA A 170 14.63 -16.30 1.74
N ALA A 171 14.57 -15.19 2.47
CA ALA A 171 13.28 -14.56 2.84
C ALA A 171 12.54 -14.02 1.60
N PHE A 172 13.27 -13.43 0.65
CA PHE A 172 12.71 -13.02 -0.64
C PHE A 172 12.21 -14.20 -1.47
N GLU A 173 12.92 -15.33 -1.46
CA GLU A 173 12.47 -16.54 -2.14
C GLU A 173 11.14 -17.03 -1.56
N VAL A 174 10.97 -17.05 -0.24
CA VAL A 174 9.69 -17.39 0.41
C VAL A 174 8.58 -16.43 -0.04
N TRP A 175 8.82 -15.12 -0.02
CA TRP A 175 7.84 -14.14 -0.48
C TRP A 175 7.46 -14.35 -1.95
N ALA A 176 8.47 -14.47 -2.83
CA ALA A 176 8.26 -14.67 -4.26
C ALA A 176 7.50 -15.96 -4.55
N GLU A 177 7.76 -17.04 -3.82
CA GLU A 177 7.03 -18.31 -3.95
C GLU A 177 5.54 -18.15 -3.59
N ILE A 178 5.23 -17.43 -2.50
CA ILE A 178 3.84 -17.16 -2.08
C ILE A 178 3.12 -16.40 -3.20
N TYR A 179 3.72 -15.32 -3.71
CA TYR A 179 3.07 -14.47 -4.72
C TYR A 179 2.94 -15.16 -6.08
N ALA A 180 3.97 -15.93 -6.49
CA ALA A 180 3.97 -16.65 -7.77
C ALA A 180 2.87 -17.71 -7.84
N ALA A 181 2.48 -18.32 -6.71
CA ALA A 181 1.36 -19.24 -6.64
C ALA A 181 0.01 -18.60 -7.01
N HIS A 182 -0.05 -17.26 -6.98
CA HIS A 182 -1.25 -16.45 -7.23
C HIS A 182 -1.07 -15.46 -8.39
N GLY A 183 -0.15 -15.78 -9.32
CA GLY A 183 0.01 -15.06 -10.59
C GLY A 183 0.83 -13.77 -10.49
N LEU A 184 1.32 -13.38 -9.31
CA LEU A 184 2.11 -12.17 -9.13
C LEU A 184 3.60 -12.51 -9.07
N THR A 185 4.40 -11.95 -9.97
CA THR A 185 5.86 -12.14 -9.99
C THR A 185 6.54 -11.04 -9.18
N VAL A 186 7.47 -11.41 -8.31
CA VAL A 186 8.29 -10.44 -7.56
C VAL A 186 9.64 -10.28 -8.25
N HIS A 187 9.96 -9.07 -8.67
CA HIS A 187 11.23 -8.70 -9.27
C HIS A 187 12.06 -7.92 -8.24
N ARG A 188 13.13 -8.55 -7.75
CA ARG A 188 14.06 -7.87 -6.84
C ARG A 188 15.03 -7.00 -7.65
N LEU A 189 15.01 -5.71 -7.36
CA LEU A 189 15.98 -4.73 -7.86
C LEU A 189 17.19 -4.65 -6.93
N ASP A 190 18.21 -3.90 -7.35
CA ASP A 190 19.38 -3.62 -6.52
C ASP A 190 18.96 -2.92 -5.22
N ASP A 191 19.52 -3.39 -4.11
CA ASP A 191 19.28 -2.83 -2.79
C ASP A 191 19.78 -1.38 -2.70
N LEU A 192 19.12 -0.58 -1.85
CA LEU A 192 19.52 0.78 -1.50
C LEU A 192 20.10 0.81 -0.08
N VAL A 193 21.25 1.47 0.10
CA VAL A 193 21.75 1.81 1.44
C VAL A 193 21.38 3.27 1.71
N TRP A 194 20.48 3.49 2.67
CA TRP A 194 20.00 4.83 3.02
C TRP A 194 20.93 5.49 4.03
N ASP A 195 21.56 6.61 3.64
CA ASP A 195 22.52 7.36 4.46
C ASP A 195 21.90 8.57 5.21
N GLY A 196 20.59 8.76 5.07
CA GLY A 196 19.84 9.79 5.78
C GLY A 196 19.47 9.43 7.22
N PRO A 197 18.59 10.21 7.87
CA PRO A 197 18.11 9.91 9.21
C PRO A 197 17.39 8.56 9.29
N THR A 198 17.43 7.93 10.47
CA THR A 198 16.63 6.74 10.79
C THR A 198 15.18 6.92 10.38
N LEU A 199 14.64 5.92 9.69
CA LEU A 199 13.26 5.91 9.23
C LEU A 199 12.35 5.40 10.35
N GLY A 200 11.42 6.24 10.79
CA GLY A 200 10.33 5.83 11.66
C GLY A 200 9.22 5.15 10.86
N GLN A 201 8.06 4.96 11.49
CA GLN A 201 6.87 4.47 10.79
C GLN A 201 6.60 5.27 9.50
N PRO A 202 6.14 4.64 8.42
CA PRO A 202 5.69 5.35 7.22
C PRO A 202 4.74 6.49 7.58
N GLY A 203 4.98 7.69 7.03
CA GLY A 203 4.21 8.90 7.31
C GLY A 203 4.65 9.69 8.55
N THR A 204 5.37 9.12 9.52
CA THR A 204 5.79 9.87 10.73
C THR A 204 7.08 10.65 10.51
N THR A 205 8.09 10.04 9.90
CA THR A 205 9.30 10.74 9.41
C THR A 205 9.12 11.15 7.95
N PHE A 206 8.05 11.91 7.66
CA PHE A 206 7.56 12.23 6.32
C PHE A 206 8.67 12.64 5.33
N GLY A 207 9.50 13.62 5.71
CA GLY A 207 10.56 14.13 4.84
C GLY A 207 11.64 13.07 4.52
N SER A 208 11.97 12.18 5.47
CA SER A 208 12.94 11.10 5.24
C SER A 208 12.35 10.03 4.31
N TRP A 209 11.08 9.67 4.49
CA TRP A 209 10.39 8.72 3.60
C TRP A 209 10.24 9.26 2.18
N LEU A 210 9.87 10.54 2.04
CA LEU A 210 9.76 11.20 0.74
C LEU A 210 11.12 11.25 0.03
N ALA A 211 12.18 11.59 0.75
CA ALA A 211 13.53 11.63 0.19
C ALA A 211 13.99 10.23 -0.24
N MET A 212 13.89 9.23 0.64
CA MET A 212 14.31 7.84 0.36
C MET A 212 13.52 7.22 -0.80
N SER A 213 12.19 7.37 -0.80
CA SER A 213 11.35 6.82 -1.87
C SER A 213 11.53 7.54 -3.21
N GLY A 214 12.06 8.77 -3.20
CA GLY A 214 12.48 9.49 -4.38
C GLY A 214 13.84 9.07 -4.94
N GLU A 215 14.60 8.21 -4.26
CA GLU A 215 15.86 7.69 -4.77
C GLU A 215 15.63 6.48 -5.67
N GLY A 216 15.92 6.57 -6.96
CA GLY A 216 15.85 5.43 -7.87
C GLY A 216 14.59 5.41 -8.74
N PRO A 217 14.13 4.23 -9.20
CA PRO A 217 13.01 4.13 -10.12
C PRO A 217 11.68 4.44 -9.43
N THR A 218 10.70 4.85 -10.23
CA THR A 218 9.30 4.86 -9.82
C THR A 218 8.76 3.43 -9.77
N ARG A 219 7.54 3.24 -9.25
CA ARG A 219 6.87 1.93 -9.21
C ARG A 219 7.62 0.81 -8.45
N VAL A 220 8.50 1.17 -7.51
CA VAL A 220 9.22 0.21 -6.66
C VAL A 220 8.63 0.20 -5.26
N ILE A 221 8.39 -0.99 -4.72
CA ILE A 221 8.08 -1.17 -3.30
C ILE A 221 9.39 -1.16 -2.50
N ASN A 222 9.57 -0.13 -1.68
CA ASN A 222 10.71 -0.01 -0.78
C ASN A 222 10.50 -0.87 0.47
N LEU A 223 11.28 -1.94 0.63
CA LEU A 223 11.29 -2.77 1.83
C LEU A 223 12.36 -2.27 2.79
N VAL A 224 11.98 -1.37 3.70
CA VAL A 224 12.89 -0.77 4.67
C VAL A 224 13.08 -1.72 5.84
N LEU A 225 14.32 -2.17 6.05
CA LEU A 225 14.69 -2.94 7.23
C LEU A 225 15.16 -2.04 8.34
N VAL A 226 14.62 -2.27 9.54
CA VAL A 226 15.06 -1.65 10.79
C VAL A 226 15.28 -2.71 11.86
N GLU A 227 16.08 -2.39 12.87
CA GLU A 227 16.32 -3.30 14.00
C GLU A 227 15.01 -3.55 14.76
N THR A 228 14.25 -2.48 15.01
CA THR A 228 12.98 -2.51 15.72
C THR A 228 12.15 -1.31 15.28
N ILE A 229 10.84 -1.50 15.16
CA ILE A 229 9.89 -0.40 14.96
C ILE A 229 9.65 0.25 16.33
N GLU A 230 10.29 1.39 16.60
CA GLU A 230 10.39 1.96 17.96
C GLU A 230 9.03 2.15 18.66
N ASP A 231 8.03 2.66 17.94
CA ASP A 231 6.69 2.93 18.48
C ASP A 231 5.80 1.68 18.58
N LEU A 232 6.14 0.61 17.87
CA LEU A 232 5.41 -0.66 17.83
C LEU A 232 6.39 -1.85 17.93
N PRO A 233 7.07 -2.04 19.08
CA PRO A 233 8.16 -3.01 19.21
C PRO A 233 7.71 -4.49 19.12
N GLN A 234 6.41 -4.74 19.00
CA GLN A 234 5.83 -6.07 18.79
C GLN A 234 5.33 -6.29 17.36
N ALA A 235 5.42 -5.27 16.49
CA ALA A 235 5.05 -5.38 15.08
C ALA A 235 6.22 -5.94 14.28
N PHE A 236 5.95 -6.98 13.48
CA PHE A 236 6.92 -7.54 12.53
C PHE A 236 7.10 -6.63 11.33
N GLY A 237 6.05 -5.93 10.90
CA GLY A 237 6.13 -4.92 9.88
C GLY A 237 4.97 -3.94 9.89
N LEU A 238 5.04 -2.97 9.00
CA LEU A 238 4.03 -1.96 8.73
C LEU A 238 4.10 -1.53 7.26
N ALA A 239 3.01 -1.71 6.52
CA ALA A 239 2.81 -1.06 5.24
C ALA A 239 2.58 0.45 5.39
N GLY A 240 3.04 1.23 4.41
CA GLY A 240 2.81 2.68 4.38
C GLY A 240 1.39 3.12 4.01
N GLY A 241 0.50 2.17 3.75
CA GLY A 241 -0.92 2.42 3.51
C GLY A 241 -1.62 1.13 3.10
N ILE A 242 -2.96 1.15 3.11
CA ILE A 242 -3.80 0.08 2.56
C ILE A 242 -4.85 0.71 1.61
N PRO A 243 -4.54 0.85 0.31
CA PRO A 243 -3.25 0.57 -0.33
C PRO A 243 -2.17 1.63 -0.04
N GLY A 244 -0.94 1.30 -0.41
CA GLY A 244 0.22 2.19 -0.37
C GLY A 244 0.37 3.02 -1.66
N PRO A 245 1.20 4.07 -1.65
CA PRO A 245 1.37 4.96 -2.81
C PRO A 245 2.18 4.33 -3.96
N VAL A 246 1.90 4.72 -5.20
CA VAL A 246 2.63 4.20 -6.39
C VAL A 246 3.97 4.90 -6.60
N GLY A 247 4.00 6.23 -6.46
CA GLY A 247 5.19 7.07 -6.62
C GLY A 247 5.88 7.39 -5.30
N ALA A 248 6.88 8.27 -5.33
CA ALA A 248 7.54 8.77 -4.12
C ALA A 248 6.55 9.54 -3.23
N SER A 249 6.58 9.26 -1.92
CA SER A 249 5.71 9.90 -0.94
C SER A 249 6.29 9.77 0.46
N GLY A 250 5.72 10.50 1.43
CA GLY A 250 6.05 10.34 2.84
C GLY A 250 5.70 8.97 3.45
N SER A 251 5.07 8.07 2.69
CA SER A 251 4.68 6.73 3.13
C SER A 251 4.93 5.64 2.07
N SER A 252 5.84 5.87 1.11
CA SER A 252 6.09 4.93 0.01
C SER A 252 7.04 3.80 0.37
N GLY A 253 6.55 2.84 1.14
CA GLY A 253 7.21 1.57 1.37
C GLY A 253 6.58 0.73 2.48
N VAL A 254 7.28 -0.33 2.80
CA VAL A 254 6.99 -1.27 3.88
C VAL A 254 8.16 -1.21 4.86
N LEU A 255 7.87 -1.07 6.14
CA LEU A 255 8.86 -1.09 7.21
C LEU A 255 8.82 -2.46 7.89
N VAL A 256 9.98 -3.12 8.04
CA VAL A 256 10.06 -4.47 8.63
C VAL A 256 11.10 -4.51 9.76
N SER A 257 10.70 -5.12 10.87
CA SER A 257 11.50 -5.30 12.08
C SER A 257 12.36 -6.56 11.98
N TYR A 258 13.61 -6.40 11.56
CA TYR A 258 14.55 -7.52 11.46
C TYR A 258 14.86 -8.14 12.83
N GLY A 259 15.08 -7.31 13.87
CA GLY A 259 15.44 -7.80 15.20
C GLY A 259 14.32 -8.60 15.87
N LEU A 260 13.06 -8.29 15.56
CA LEU A 260 11.93 -9.09 16.05
C LEU A 260 11.87 -10.46 15.39
N ALA A 261 12.14 -10.53 14.07
CA ALA A 261 12.24 -11.81 13.37
C ALA A 261 13.44 -12.64 13.85
N ALA A 262 14.60 -12.01 14.06
CA ALA A 262 15.85 -12.67 14.45
C ALA A 262 15.94 -13.05 15.93
N GLY A 263 15.00 -12.60 16.77
CA GLY A 263 14.97 -12.94 18.19
C GLY A 263 16.23 -12.50 18.95
N THR A 264 16.50 -13.17 20.07
CA THR A 264 17.51 -12.70 21.04
C THR A 264 18.96 -13.08 20.72
N ASP A 265 19.18 -14.08 19.86
CA ASP A 265 20.53 -14.46 19.43
C ASP A 265 20.97 -13.71 18.17
N GLY A 266 20.07 -12.94 17.56
CA GLY A 266 20.36 -12.03 16.45
C GLY A 266 20.62 -12.74 15.13
N ALA A 267 20.24 -14.02 15.01
CA ALA A 267 20.43 -14.83 13.82
C ALA A 267 19.12 -15.53 13.46
N LEU A 268 18.75 -15.50 12.18
CA LEU A 268 17.54 -16.17 11.72
C LEU A 268 17.79 -17.68 11.53
N SER A 269 17.03 -18.49 12.25
CA SER A 269 16.82 -19.90 11.91
C SER A 269 15.98 -20.05 10.64
N GLU A 270 15.90 -21.26 10.09
CA GLU A 270 15.06 -21.53 8.90
C GLU A 270 13.58 -21.14 9.12
N ALA A 271 13.05 -21.37 10.33
CA ALA A 271 11.69 -20.99 10.68
C ALA A 271 11.53 -19.46 10.77
N GLU A 272 12.50 -18.75 11.32
CA GLU A 272 12.45 -17.29 11.44
C GLU A 272 12.69 -16.61 10.09
N THR A 273 13.55 -17.16 9.22
CA THR A 273 13.70 -16.72 7.82
C THR A 273 12.38 -16.85 7.07
N ARG A 274 11.63 -17.93 7.30
CA ARG A 274 10.29 -18.11 6.75
C ARG A 274 9.32 -17.03 7.25
N ILE A 275 9.29 -16.79 8.57
CA ILE A 275 8.45 -15.74 9.17
C ILE A 275 8.81 -14.37 8.57
N LEU A 276 10.09 -14.08 8.35
CA LEU A 276 10.51 -12.84 7.70
C LEU A 276 9.97 -12.76 6.26
N GLY A 277 10.11 -13.83 5.47
CA GLY A 277 9.55 -13.87 4.11
C GLY A 277 8.02 -13.73 4.07
N GLU A 278 7.31 -14.38 4.99
CA GLU A 278 5.86 -14.25 5.17
C GLU A 278 5.49 -12.82 5.61
N THR A 279 6.31 -12.17 6.45
CA THR A 279 6.13 -10.75 6.84
C THR A 279 6.29 -9.82 5.64
N LEU A 280 7.34 -10.00 4.82
CA LEU A 280 7.54 -9.22 3.59
C LEU A 280 6.33 -9.35 2.66
N ALA A 281 5.81 -10.57 2.50
CA ALA A 281 4.63 -10.85 1.71
C ALA A 281 3.37 -10.22 2.31
N HIS A 282 3.15 -10.34 3.62
CA HIS A 282 1.99 -9.82 4.33
C HIS A 282 1.88 -8.30 4.22
N GLU A 283 2.96 -7.59 4.57
CA GLU A 283 2.98 -6.13 4.52
C GLU A 283 2.94 -5.60 3.10
N THR A 284 3.52 -6.33 2.14
CA THR A 284 3.32 -5.97 0.73
C THR A 284 1.89 -6.22 0.28
N GLY A 285 1.20 -7.23 0.83
CA GLY A 285 -0.22 -7.47 0.60
C GLY A 285 -1.06 -6.29 1.06
N HIS A 286 -0.78 -5.76 2.25
CA HIS A 286 -1.33 -4.50 2.74
C HIS A 286 -1.04 -3.32 1.80
N TYR A 287 0.21 -3.18 1.38
CA TYR A 287 0.63 -2.13 0.44
C TYR A 287 -0.12 -2.22 -0.90
N LEU A 288 -0.47 -3.41 -1.35
CA LEU A 288 -1.26 -3.65 -2.56
C LEU A 288 -2.78 -3.58 -2.32
N GLY A 289 -3.22 -3.27 -1.09
CA GLY A 289 -4.61 -2.96 -0.75
C GLY A 289 -5.38 -4.06 -0.03
N LEU A 290 -4.73 -5.14 0.42
CA LEU A 290 -5.38 -6.18 1.20
C LEU A 290 -5.54 -5.77 2.66
N PHE A 291 -6.66 -6.15 3.26
CA PHE A 291 -6.85 -6.08 4.71
C PHE A 291 -6.66 -7.45 5.33
N HIS A 292 -6.56 -7.48 6.66
CA HIS A 292 -6.72 -8.73 7.36
C HIS A 292 -8.11 -9.31 7.09
N PRO A 293 -8.27 -10.64 6.89
CA PRO A 293 -9.59 -11.27 6.80
C PRO A 293 -10.45 -10.94 8.02
N VAL A 294 -9.78 -10.81 9.17
CA VAL A 294 -10.35 -10.33 10.42
C VAL A 294 -9.25 -9.62 11.23
N GLU A 295 -9.56 -8.47 11.80
CA GLU A 295 -8.67 -7.76 12.71
C GLU A 295 -8.56 -8.50 14.07
N ILE A 296 -7.49 -8.26 14.84
CA ILE A 296 -7.24 -8.90 16.17
C ILE A 296 -8.42 -8.70 17.16
N GLY A 297 -9.27 -7.69 16.93
CA GLY A 297 -10.48 -7.45 17.71
C GLY A 297 -11.63 -8.43 17.45
N TRP A 298 -11.55 -9.22 16.37
CA TRP A 298 -12.59 -10.17 15.92
C TRP A 298 -13.94 -9.51 15.62
N ASP A 299 -13.94 -8.21 15.31
CA ASP A 299 -15.12 -7.37 15.13
C ASP A 299 -15.09 -6.50 13.86
N ARG A 300 -14.03 -6.66 13.05
CA ARG A 300 -13.83 -6.01 11.75
C ARG A 300 -13.23 -7.01 10.79
N TRP A 301 -13.74 -7.01 9.56
CA TRP A 301 -13.40 -7.96 8.50
C TRP A 301 -13.02 -7.21 7.24
N ASP A 302 -12.25 -7.86 6.37
CA ASP A 302 -12.16 -7.40 4.99
C ASP A 302 -13.53 -7.47 4.29
N SER A 303 -13.61 -6.86 3.11
CA SER A 303 -14.84 -6.85 2.29
C SER A 303 -14.82 -7.90 1.20
N LEU A 304 -13.93 -8.89 1.28
CA LEU A 304 -13.82 -9.93 0.26
C LEU A 304 -14.89 -11.00 0.47
N GLY A 305 -15.46 -11.50 -0.62
CA GLY A 305 -16.58 -12.44 -0.58
C GLY A 305 -16.16 -13.90 -0.28
N ASP A 306 -14.87 -14.21 -0.41
CA ASP A 306 -14.32 -15.57 -0.21
C ASP A 306 -13.57 -15.74 1.12
N THR A 307 -13.57 -14.71 1.97
CA THR A 307 -13.08 -14.70 3.35
C THR A 307 -14.27 -14.73 4.33
N PRO A 308 -14.59 -15.89 4.92
CA PRO A 308 -15.75 -16.01 5.82
C PRO A 308 -15.56 -15.25 7.15
N GLU A 309 -16.65 -14.79 7.76
CA GLU A 309 -16.58 -14.29 9.14
C GLU A 309 -16.34 -15.42 10.15
N CYS A 310 -15.74 -15.08 11.30
CA CYS A 310 -15.45 -15.99 12.42
C CYS A 310 -15.90 -15.38 13.76
N GLY A 311 -16.16 -16.23 14.75
CA GLY A 311 -16.76 -15.86 16.04
C GLY A 311 -15.80 -15.61 17.20
N GLY A 312 -14.50 -15.48 16.94
CA GLY A 312 -13.44 -15.24 17.92
C GLY A 312 -12.17 -16.04 17.66
N GLU A 313 -11.11 -15.75 18.41
CA GLU A 313 -9.74 -16.27 18.22
C GLU A 313 -9.65 -17.72 17.72
N ALA A 314 -10.15 -18.70 18.48
CA ALA A 314 -10.03 -20.12 18.10
C ALA A 314 -10.76 -20.51 16.80
N ASP A 315 -11.86 -19.83 16.48
CA ASP A 315 -12.60 -20.03 15.22
C ASP A 315 -11.85 -19.36 14.06
N CYS A 316 -11.35 -18.14 14.28
CA CYS A 316 -10.59 -17.38 13.30
C CYS A 316 -9.25 -18.04 12.95
N GLU A 317 -8.48 -18.50 13.94
CA GLU A 317 -7.27 -19.29 13.71
C GLU A 317 -7.59 -20.61 12.98
N GLY A 318 -8.73 -21.23 13.28
CA GLY A 318 -9.18 -22.43 12.58
C GLY A 318 -9.49 -22.22 11.09
N LEU A 319 -9.84 -21.01 10.69
CA LEU A 319 -10.15 -20.65 9.30
C LEU A 319 -8.97 -20.01 8.55
N PHE A 320 -8.10 -19.30 9.26
CA PHE A 320 -7.17 -18.35 8.65
C PHE A 320 -5.71 -18.50 9.09
N ALA A 321 -5.36 -19.48 9.93
CA ALA A 321 -3.97 -19.66 10.38
C ALA A 321 -2.95 -19.82 9.23
N ASP A 322 -3.38 -20.26 8.04
CA ASP A 322 -2.55 -20.36 6.84
C ASP A 322 -2.77 -19.22 5.83
N ASN A 323 -3.75 -18.33 6.06
CA ASN A 323 -3.97 -17.16 5.22
C ASN A 323 -2.83 -16.17 5.43
N LEU A 324 -2.24 -15.71 4.32
CA LEU A 324 -1.14 -14.74 4.32
C LEU A 324 -1.52 -13.49 5.10
N MET A 325 -2.76 -13.01 4.95
CA MET A 325 -3.24 -11.77 5.56
C MET A 325 -3.80 -11.99 6.97
N PHE A 326 -3.64 -13.15 7.61
CA PHE A 326 -4.02 -13.27 9.02
C PHE A 326 -3.03 -12.49 9.91
N PRO A 327 -3.50 -11.69 10.89
CA PRO A 327 -2.72 -10.60 11.49
C PRO A 327 -1.50 -11.02 12.35
N TYR A 328 -1.31 -12.31 12.60
CA TYR A 328 -0.15 -12.81 13.34
C TYR A 328 0.15 -14.27 12.99
N PRO A 329 1.41 -14.70 13.11
CA PRO A 329 1.78 -16.11 12.96
C PRO A 329 1.13 -16.99 14.03
N VAL A 330 0.47 -18.07 13.63
CA VAL A 330 -0.12 -19.05 14.56
C VAL A 330 0.91 -20.14 14.88
N CYS A 331 1.57 -19.98 16.03
CA CYS A 331 2.67 -20.83 16.46
C CYS A 331 2.33 -21.71 17.67
N ASN A 332 2.96 -22.88 17.72
CA ASN A 332 3.06 -23.68 18.93
C ASN A 332 4.54 -23.76 19.38
N ILE A 333 4.83 -24.57 20.41
CA ILE A 333 6.19 -24.68 20.97
C ILE A 333 7.25 -25.25 20.02
N ARG A 334 6.87 -25.79 18.85
CA ARG A 334 7.77 -26.45 17.91
C ARG A 334 7.83 -25.77 16.56
N ASP A 335 6.72 -25.22 16.09
CA ASP A 335 6.55 -24.73 14.73
C ASP A 335 5.41 -23.71 14.64
N CYS A 336 5.43 -22.94 13.55
CA CYS A 336 4.37 -22.04 13.14
C CYS A 336 3.64 -22.60 11.93
N THR A 337 2.34 -22.35 11.85
CA THR A 337 1.56 -22.64 10.65
C THR A 337 2.04 -21.71 9.54
N PRO A 338 2.47 -22.23 8.38
CA PRO A 338 2.87 -21.39 7.26
C PRO A 338 1.71 -20.50 6.78
N GLN A 339 1.95 -19.19 6.70
CA GLN A 339 0.97 -18.22 6.19
C GLN A 339 1.20 -17.97 4.68
N ASN A 340 0.90 -18.98 3.86
CA ASN A 340 1.21 -18.96 2.43
C ASN A 340 -0.02 -19.08 1.52
N VAL A 341 -1.23 -18.97 2.07
CA VAL A 341 -2.48 -19.01 1.32
C VAL A 341 -2.97 -17.60 1.04
N VAL A 342 -3.17 -17.27 -0.23
CA VAL A 342 -3.90 -16.08 -0.68
C VAL A 342 -5.18 -16.55 -1.35
N THR A 343 -6.33 -15.96 -1.03
CA THR A 343 -7.59 -16.30 -1.71
C THR A 343 -7.60 -15.76 -3.15
N ASP A 344 -8.50 -16.29 -3.97
CA ASP A 344 -8.68 -15.82 -5.34
C ASP A 344 -9.05 -14.33 -5.39
N ALA A 345 -9.89 -13.85 -4.46
CA ALA A 345 -10.26 -12.43 -4.38
C ALA A 345 -9.11 -11.57 -3.86
N GLN A 346 -8.31 -12.05 -2.90
CA GLN A 346 -7.09 -11.37 -2.45
C GLN A 346 -6.08 -11.23 -3.60
N GLY A 347 -5.83 -12.30 -4.36
CA GLY A 347 -4.96 -12.29 -5.53
C GLY A 347 -5.39 -11.26 -6.57
N ARG A 348 -6.68 -11.23 -6.92
CA ARG A 348 -7.22 -10.20 -7.84
C ARG A 348 -7.14 -8.79 -7.27
N GLY A 349 -7.35 -8.63 -5.97
CA GLY A 349 -7.21 -7.35 -5.27
C GLY A 349 -5.80 -6.77 -5.45
N MET A 350 -4.76 -7.58 -5.20
CA MET A 350 -3.37 -7.16 -5.39
C MET A 350 -3.06 -6.77 -6.85
N ASN A 351 -3.52 -7.58 -7.81
CA ASN A 351 -3.28 -7.33 -9.23
C ASN A 351 -4.03 -6.10 -9.78
N ARG A 352 -4.99 -5.52 -9.06
CA ARG A 352 -5.63 -4.25 -9.44
C ARG A 352 -4.78 -3.03 -9.13
N HIS A 353 -3.85 -3.15 -8.18
CA HIS A 353 -2.99 -2.03 -7.82
C HIS A 353 -2.11 -1.64 -9.02
N PRO A 354 -1.92 -0.34 -9.34
CA PRO A 354 -1.07 0.08 -10.46
C PRO A 354 0.41 -0.35 -10.36
N LEU A 355 0.86 -0.79 -9.19
CA LEU A 355 2.19 -1.39 -9.03
C LEU A 355 2.28 -2.81 -9.60
N ALA A 356 1.16 -3.53 -9.68
CA ALA A 356 1.09 -4.86 -10.26
C ALA A 356 0.75 -4.76 -11.75
N ASP A 357 1.72 -5.03 -12.62
CA ASP A 357 1.64 -4.91 -14.10
C ASP A 357 2.64 -5.83 -14.78
#